data_AF-A0A821VKN7-F1
#
_entry.id   AF-A0A821VKN7-F1
#
_cell.length_a   1.000
_cell.length_b   1.000
_cell.length_c   1.000
_cell.angle_alpha   90.00
_cell.angle_beta   90.00
_cell.angle_gamma   90.00
#
_symmetry.space_group_name_H-M   'P 1'
#
loop_
_entity.id
_entity.type
_entity.pdbx_description
1 polymer ?
#
loop_
_entity_poly.entity_id
_entity_poly.type
_entity_poly.pdbx_seq_one_letter_code
_entity_poly.pdbx_strand_id
1 'polypeptide(L)' 'MDKTCKLWDALSGECIATLRGHDDEVLDVVFDSTGQYIATASADKTGRVYDALSQLCIATLTG' A
#
# COMPACT_ATOMS: atom_id res chain seq x y z
N MET A 1 12.93 9.89 -0.64
CA MET A 1 11.79 9.29 -1.36
C MET A 1 10.48 9.78 -0.76
N ASP A 2 9.34 9.66 -1.46
CA ASP A 2 8.04 10.19 -0.98
C ASP A 2 7.34 9.30 0.06
N LYS A 3 7.93 8.13 0.38
CA LYS A 3 7.48 7.17 1.42
C LYS A 3 6.06 6.64 1.20
N THR A 4 5.54 6.74 -0.02
CA THR A 4 4.19 6.27 -0.35
C THR A 4 4.21 5.13 -1.34
N CYS A 5 3.18 4.28 -1.26
CA CYS A 5 2.82 3.39 -2.36
C CYS A 5 1.69 4.02 -3.18
N LYS A 6 1.70 3.80 -4.49
CA LYS A 6 0.66 4.31 -5.40
C LYS A 6 0.09 3.18 -6.23
N LEU A 7 -1.23 3.17 -6.36
CA LEU A 7 -1.95 2.27 -7.26
C LEU A 7 -2.30 3.04 -8.53
N TRP A 8 -2.03 2.43 -9.67
CA TRP A 8 -2.22 3.04 -10.99
C TRP A 8 -3.14 2.16 -11.84
N ASP A 9 -3.99 2.80 -12.64
CA ASP A 9 -4.67 2.13 -13.73
C ASP A 9 -3.65 1.87 -14.85
N ALA A 10 -3.46 0.61 -15.23
CA ALA A 10 -2.45 0.24 -16.20
C ALA A 10 -2.79 0.67 -17.63
N LEU A 11 -4.06 0.95 -17.94
CA LEU A 11 -4.53 1.32 -19.28
C LEU A 11 -4.50 2.84 -19.47
N SER A 12 -5.02 3.61 -18.50
CA SER A 12 -5.08 5.07 -18.56
C SER A 12 -3.81 5.73 -18.02
N GLY A 13 -3.04 5.02 -17.19
CA GLY A 13 -1.89 5.59 -16.48
C GLY A 13 -2.28 6.55 -15.36
N GLU A 14 -3.55 6.56 -14.94
CA GLU A 14 -4.03 7.42 -13.87
C GLU A 14 -3.71 6.83 -12.48
N CYS A 15 -3.33 7.69 -11.55
CA CYS A 15 -3.12 7.29 -10.16
C CYS A 15 -4.49 7.11 -9.48
N ILE A 16 -4.89 5.86 -9.25
CA ILE A 16 -6.15 5.49 -8.62
C ILE A 16 -6.12 5.78 -7.12
N ALA A 17 -4.97 5.51 -6.46
CA ALA A 17 -4.82 5.65 -5.02
C ALA A 17 -3.40 6.02 -4.63
N THR A 18 -3.25 6.78 -3.53
CA THR A 18 -1.97 6.94 -2.84
C THR A 18 -2.11 6.40 -1.43
N LEU A 19 -1.44 5.28 -1.16
CA LEU A 19 -1.39 4.60 0.12
C LEU A 19 -0.41 5.34 1.04
N ARG A 20 -0.96 6.15 1.92
CA ARG A 20 -0.20 6.98 2.88
C ARG A 20 -0.12 6.28 4.24
N GLY A 21 0.79 6.79 5.07
CA GLY A 21 0.86 6.46 6.49
C GLY A 21 2.19 5.85 6.93
N HIS A 22 3.05 5.41 6.00
CA HIS A 22 4.40 5.02 6.37
C HIS A 22 5.25 6.25 6.72
N ASP A 23 6.01 6.12 7.80
CA ASP A 23 6.91 7.16 8.30
C ASP A 23 8.32 7.03 7.69
N ASP A 24 8.58 5.94 6.96
CA ASP A 24 9.83 5.67 6.26
C ASP A 24 9.62 4.96 4.90
N GLU A 25 10.70 4.63 4.21
CA GLU A 25 10.66 3.98 2.90
C GLU A 25 9.86 2.68 2.91
N VAL A 26 8.93 2.57 1.94
CA VAL A 26 8.25 1.32 1.66
C VAL A 26 9.21 0.42 0.90
N LEU A 27 9.46 -0.75 1.47
CA LEU A 27 10.45 -1.72 0.99
C LEU A 27 9.83 -2.80 0.11
N ASP A 28 8.57 -3.14 0.35
CA ASP A 28 7.88 -4.21 -0.38
C ASP A 28 6.37 -3.97 -0.47
N VAL A 29 5.75 -4.54 -1.51
CA VAL A 29 4.31 -4.51 -1.76
C VAL A 29 3.84 -5.82 -2.39
N VAL A 30 2.80 -6.40 -1.82
CA VAL A 30 2.18 -7.64 -2.32
C VAL A 30 0.67 -7.52 -2.38
N PHE A 31 0.07 -8.22 -3.34
CA PHE A 31 -1.37 -8.43 -3.41
C PHE A 31 -1.71 -9.80 -2.81
N ASP A 32 -2.90 -9.91 -2.24
CA ASP A 32 -3.47 -11.24 -1.98
C ASP A 32 -3.87 -11.92 -3.31
N SER A 33 -4.19 -13.21 -3.25
CA SER A 33 -4.53 -13.99 -4.46
C SER A 33 -5.81 -13.53 -5.14
N THR A 34 -6.68 -12.79 -4.45
CA THR A 34 -7.92 -12.25 -5.02
C THR A 34 -7.76 -10.83 -5.56
N GLY A 35 -6.66 -10.14 -5.22
CA GLY A 35 -6.42 -8.74 -5.56
C GLY A 35 -7.24 -7.73 -4.73
N GLN A 36 -7.95 -8.20 -3.70
CA GLN A 36 -8.74 -7.36 -2.80
C GLN A 36 -7.86 -6.59 -1.81
N TYR A 37 -6.74 -7.17 -1.38
CA TYR A 37 -5.89 -6.60 -0.35
C TYR A 37 -4.48 -6.35 -0.85
N ILE A 38 -3.93 -5.22 -0.42
CA ILE A 38 -2.53 -4.84 -0.62
C ILE A 38 -1.86 -4.84 0.73
N ALA A 39 -0.77 -5.59 0.89
CA ALA A 39 0.11 -5.48 2.03
C ALA A 39 1.39 -4.77 1.65
N THR A 40 1.81 -3.82 2.47
CA THR A 40 3.08 -3.09 2.35
C THR A 40 3.97 -3.39 3.55
N ALA A 41 5.28 -3.38 3.35
CA ALA A 41 6.27 -3.44 4.41
C ALA A 41 7.21 -2.24 4.32
N SER A 42 7.53 -1.62 5.46
CA SER A 42 8.31 -0.38 5.51
C SER A 42 9.48 -0.45 6.48
N ALA A 43 10.50 0.37 6.22
CA ALA A 43 11.63 0.60 7.12
C ALA A 43 11.21 1.23 8.47
N ASP A 44 9.98 1.78 8.57
CA ASP A 44 9.39 2.28 9.81
C ASP A 44 9.01 1.16 10.81
N LYS A 45 9.32 -0.10 10.46
CA LYS A 45 9.03 -1.32 11.24
C LYS A 45 7.55 -1.67 11.32
N THR A 46 6.75 -1.16 10.39
CA THR A 46 5.35 -1.53 10.25
C THR A 46 5.06 -2.19 8.91
N GLY A 47 4.13 -3.15 8.95
CA GLY A 47 3.39 -3.58 7.78
C GLY A 47 2.02 -2.91 7.77
N ARG A 48 1.49 -2.54 6.60
CA ARG A 48 0.12 -2.02 6.50
C ARG A 48 -0.66 -2.83 5.50
N VAL A 49 -1.93 -3.07 5.80
CA VAL A 49 -2.86 -3.74 4.88
C VAL A 49 -3.92 -2.74 4.47
N TYR A 50 -4.13 -2.64 3.16
CA TYR A 50 -5.09 -1.77 2.52
C TYR A 50 -6.10 -2.61 1.75
N ASP A 51 -7.35 -2.18 1.74
CA ASP A 51 -8.35 -2.70 0.81
C ASP A 51 -8.21 -1.95 -0.53
N ALA A 52 -8.00 -2.67 -1.63
CA ALA A 52 -7.67 -2.11 -2.93
C ALA A 52 -8.85 -1.35 -3.57
N LEU A 53 -10.08 -1.70 -3.22
CA LEU A 53 -11.29 -1.09 -3.77
C LEU A 53 -11.65 0.22 -3.06
N SER A 54 -11.66 0.19 -1.73
CA SER A 54 -11.97 1.32 -0.87
C SER A 54 -10.77 2.23 -0.60
N GLN A 55 -9.56 1.74 -0.88
CA GLN A 55 -8.29 2.45 -0.66
C GLN A 55 -8.03 2.81 0.81
N LEU A 56 -8.73 2.15 1.74
CA LEU A 56 -8.58 2.38 3.17
C LEU A 56 -7.49 1.47 3.74
N CYS A 57 -6.67 2.04 4.62
CA CYS A 57 -5.81 1.25 5.51
C CYS A 57 -6.71 0.54 6.52
N ILE A 58 -6.75 -0.79 6.46
CA ILE A 58 -7.60 -1.62 7.33
C ILE A 58 -6.83 -2.22 8.50
N ALA A 59 -5.51 -2.33 8.39
CA ALA A 59 -4.66 -2.78 9.50
C ALA A 59 -3.28 -2.13 9.45
N THR A 60 -2.72 -1.89 10.64
CA THR A 60 -1.29 -1.61 10.83
C THR A 60 -0.73 -2.72 11.73
N LEU A 61 0.28 -3.39 11.23
CA LEU A 61 0.95 -4.52 11.85
C LEU A 61 2.29 -4.04 12.39
N THR A 62 2.53 -4.23 13.68
CA THR A 62 3.80 -3.93 14.34
C THR A 62 4.49 -5.22 14.72
N GLY A 63 5.82 -5.26 14.58
CA GLY A 63 6.67 -6.30 15.17
C GLY A 63 6.85 -6.10 16.67
#